data_AF-A0A1B9MI33-F1
#
_entry.id   AF-A0A1B9MI33-F1
#
_cell.length_a   1.000
_cell.length_b   1.000
_cell.length_c   1.000
_cell.angle_alpha   90.00
_cell.angle_beta   90.00
_cell.angle_gamma   90.00
#
_symmetry.space_group_name_H-M   'P 1'
#
loop_
_entity.id
_entity.type
_entity.pdbx_description
1 polymer ?
#
loop_
_entity_poly.entity_id
_entity_poly.type
_entity_poly.pdbx_seq_one_letter_code
_entity_poly.pdbx_strand_id
1 'polypeptide(L)'
;MELFTLRHIRVRFNRVTRQVYVQRPKYCGGTAVFKWEHIMPANFGETGSDMGGTNVVNLFTFHPYKTGFPVAQSVGVGKNTYNPQDYKDEWEFIRRYMEDGPQNLPKPRLSTHLPMPFHGVEGHISPMIHLAKNNPSVIMILMLIPVFLILLPFYTMGYFISECLCWQPRWPKVIRQAGKPGKPGKPLPKETTLSDYPPEVQKAILDNSQEWGVIDDETGELIDYGQFKRPKKKASRKRKTKATKQAEKPIKENSED
;
A
#
# COMPACT_ATOMS: atom_id res chain seq x y z
N MET A 1 -10.10 4.79 22.32
CA MET A 1 -10.26 3.32 22.35
C MET A 1 -9.98 2.61 21.01
N GLU A 2 -9.71 3.29 19.89
CA GLU A 2 -9.42 2.60 18.61
C GLU A 2 -7.93 2.35 18.30
N LEU A 3 -6.99 2.91 19.09
CA LEU A 3 -5.54 2.85 18.84
C LEU A 3 -4.99 1.41 18.78
N PHE A 4 -5.66 0.46 19.44
CA PHE A 4 -5.29 -0.96 19.44
C PHE A 4 -6.17 -1.81 18.51
N THR A 5 -7.02 -1.26 17.65
CA THR A 5 -7.99 -2.09 16.90
C THR A 5 -7.53 -2.47 15.49
N LEU A 6 -6.42 -1.92 14.99
CA LEU A 6 -6.16 -1.88 13.54
C LEU A 6 -4.72 -2.19 13.11
N ARG A 7 -3.94 -2.95 13.89
CA ARG A 7 -2.70 -3.54 13.34
C ARG A 7 -3.00 -4.42 12.12
N HIS A 8 -4.13 -5.13 12.13
CA HIS A 8 -4.50 -6.07 11.08
C HIS A 8 -5.49 -5.44 10.09
N ILE A 9 -5.00 -4.56 9.21
CA ILE A 9 -5.78 -4.13 8.04
C ILE A 9 -5.94 -5.32 7.11
N ARG A 10 -7.18 -5.66 6.77
CA ARG A 10 -7.48 -6.78 5.87
C ARG A 10 -8.10 -6.29 4.58
N VAL A 11 -7.69 -6.93 3.50
CA VAL A 11 -8.33 -6.80 2.20
C VAL A 11 -9.01 -8.11 1.87
N ARG A 12 -10.25 -8.02 1.36
CA ARG A 12 -10.99 -9.19 0.89
C ARG A 12 -11.38 -9.02 -0.56
N PHE A 13 -10.96 -9.98 -1.37
CA PHE A 13 -11.31 -10.09 -2.77
C PHE A 13 -12.54 -11.01 -2.91
N ASN A 14 -13.59 -10.51 -3.56
CA ASN A 14 -14.80 -11.29 -3.83
C ASN A 14 -15.02 -11.42 -5.33
N ARG A 15 -14.69 -12.60 -5.87
CA ARG A 15 -14.88 -12.96 -7.27
C ARG A 15 -16.33 -12.83 -7.72
N VAL A 16 -17.28 -13.28 -6.91
CA VAL A 16 -18.70 -13.36 -7.31
C VAL A 16 -19.28 -11.98 -7.59
N THR A 17 -18.96 -11.00 -6.72
CA THR A 17 -19.44 -9.63 -6.88
C THR A 17 -18.47 -8.74 -7.65
N ARG A 18 -17.28 -9.24 -8.00
CA ARG A 18 -16.16 -8.46 -8.55
C ARG A 18 -15.86 -7.19 -7.74
N GLN A 19 -15.85 -7.34 -6.41
CA GLN A 19 -15.57 -6.25 -5.48
C GLN A 19 -14.38 -6.56 -4.57
N VAL A 20 -13.68 -5.50 -4.18
CA VAL A 20 -12.59 -5.51 -3.22
C VAL A 20 -13.02 -4.72 -1.99
N TYR A 21 -12.95 -5.38 -0.83
CA TYR A 21 -13.29 -4.77 0.45
C TYR A 21 -12.01 -4.45 1.22
N VAL A 22 -11.80 -3.19 1.58
CA VAL A 22 -10.66 -2.73 2.36
C VAL A 22 -11.12 -2.30 3.73
N GLN A 23 -10.57 -2.91 4.77
CA GLN A 23 -10.95 -2.58 6.12
C GLN A 23 -10.27 -1.30 6.59
N ARG A 24 -11.05 -0.38 7.16
CA ARG A 24 -10.53 0.87 7.70
C ARG A 24 -11.24 1.24 9.01
N PRO A 25 -10.59 2.08 9.84
CA PRO A 25 -11.22 2.66 11.01
C PRO A 25 -12.51 3.39 10.67
N LYS A 26 -13.43 3.46 11.63
CA LYS A 26 -14.72 4.14 11.45
C LYS A 26 -14.53 5.64 11.19
N TYR A 27 -13.56 6.27 11.84
CA TYR A 27 -13.26 7.68 11.63
C TYR A 27 -12.73 7.99 10.21
N CYS A 28 -12.20 6.98 9.50
CA CYS A 28 -11.77 7.07 8.10
C CYS A 28 -12.84 6.60 7.10
N GLY A 29 -14.13 6.71 7.44
CA GLY A 29 -15.24 6.28 6.56
C GLY A 29 -15.51 4.77 6.59
N GLY A 30 -14.88 4.03 7.52
CA GLY A 30 -15.13 2.61 7.69
C GLY A 30 -14.70 1.74 6.50
N THR A 31 -15.24 0.52 6.45
CA THR A 31 -14.89 -0.46 5.41
C THR A 31 -15.15 0.11 4.02
N ALA A 32 -14.09 0.24 3.22
CA ALA A 32 -14.17 0.69 1.85
C ALA A 32 -14.57 -0.47 0.93
N VAL A 33 -15.37 -0.17 -0.08
CA VAL A 33 -15.81 -1.09 -1.12
C VAL A 33 -15.46 -0.50 -2.47
N PHE A 34 -14.62 -1.19 -3.22
CA PHE A 34 -14.22 -0.83 -4.57
C PHE A 34 -14.60 -1.91 -5.57
N LYS A 35 -14.82 -1.51 -6.81
CA LYS A 35 -14.90 -2.45 -7.94
C LYS A 35 -13.53 -3.02 -8.26
N TRP A 36 -13.50 -4.29 -8.64
CA TRP A 36 -12.27 -4.96 -9.07
C TRP A 36 -11.65 -4.28 -10.30
N GLU A 37 -12.47 -3.80 -11.23
CA GLU A 37 -12.02 -3.14 -12.47
C GLU A 37 -11.21 -1.85 -12.21
N HIS A 38 -11.38 -1.27 -11.03
CA HIS A 38 -10.75 -0.01 -10.64
C HIS A 38 -9.39 -0.19 -9.97
N ILE A 39 -8.98 -1.43 -9.68
CA ILE A 39 -7.69 -1.70 -9.05
C ILE A 39 -6.53 -1.44 -10.03
N MET A 40 -5.42 -0.96 -9.50
CA MET A 40 -4.18 -0.76 -10.25
C MET A 40 -3.00 -1.25 -9.40
N PRO A 41 -2.13 -2.13 -9.91
CA PRO A 41 -0.85 -2.40 -9.26
C PRO A 41 0.03 -1.14 -9.33
N ALA A 42 0.57 -0.72 -8.19
CA ALA A 42 1.42 0.47 -8.09
C ALA A 42 2.92 0.13 -7.99
N ASN A 43 3.26 -1.10 -7.62
CA ASN A 43 4.64 -1.50 -7.41
C ASN A 43 5.40 -1.92 -8.67
N PHE A 44 4.71 -2.19 -9.77
CA PHE A 44 5.36 -2.60 -11.02
C PHE A 44 4.58 -2.05 -12.21
N GLY A 45 5.32 -1.43 -13.14
CA GLY A 45 4.80 -0.91 -14.40
C GLY A 45 5.56 -1.49 -15.60
N GLU A 46 5.30 -0.93 -16.78
CA GLU A 46 5.96 -1.32 -18.04
C GLU A 46 7.48 -1.13 -17.99
N THR A 47 7.96 -0.17 -17.20
CA THR A 47 9.39 0.14 -17.00
C THR A 47 10.07 -0.69 -15.90
N GLY A 48 9.35 -1.62 -15.25
CA GLY A 48 9.85 -2.39 -14.11
C GLY A 48 9.27 -1.93 -12.77
N SER A 49 9.74 -2.52 -11.67
CA SER A 49 9.38 -2.06 -10.32
C SER A 49 10.45 -1.11 -9.79
N ASP A 50 10.13 0.16 -9.61
CA ASP A 50 11.01 1.13 -8.94
C ASP A 50 11.22 0.80 -7.44
N MET A 51 10.46 -0.16 -6.92
CA MET A 51 10.49 -0.64 -5.54
C MET A 51 11.30 -1.95 -5.36
N GLY A 52 12.14 -2.31 -6.33
CA GLY A 52 13.06 -3.44 -6.18
C GLY A 52 14.01 -3.23 -4.99
N GLY A 53 14.13 -4.21 -4.10
CA GLY A 53 15.06 -4.15 -2.97
C GLY A 53 14.59 -3.37 -1.72
N THR A 54 13.38 -2.80 -1.69
CA THR A 54 12.92 -1.95 -0.57
C THR A 54 12.14 -2.69 0.53
N ASN A 55 12.02 -4.02 0.47
CA ASN A 55 11.29 -4.85 1.44
C ASN A 55 9.82 -4.40 1.65
N VAL A 56 9.13 -4.02 0.59
CA VAL A 56 7.75 -3.55 0.68
C VAL A 56 6.76 -4.66 0.32
N VAL A 57 5.51 -4.48 0.75
CA VAL A 57 4.39 -5.33 0.32
C VAL A 57 3.86 -4.87 -1.03
N ASN A 58 3.10 -5.72 -1.72
CA ASN A 58 2.46 -5.36 -2.99
C ASN A 58 1.44 -4.24 -2.78
N LEU A 59 1.64 -3.09 -3.42
CA LEU A 59 0.76 -1.92 -3.28
C LEU A 59 -0.27 -1.91 -4.40
N PHE A 60 -1.54 -1.92 -4.01
CA PHE A 60 -2.66 -1.73 -4.92
C PHE A 60 -3.29 -0.37 -4.69
N THR A 61 -3.52 0.37 -5.77
CA THR A 61 -4.06 1.73 -5.75
C THR A 61 -5.39 1.78 -6.50
N PHE A 62 -6.34 2.49 -5.91
CA PHE A 62 -7.62 2.86 -6.47
C PHE A 62 -7.56 4.35 -6.80
N HIS A 63 -7.22 4.68 -8.05
CA HIS A 63 -7.00 6.06 -8.46
C HIS A 63 -8.32 6.81 -8.69
N PRO A 64 -8.39 8.14 -8.44
CA PRO A 64 -9.56 8.97 -8.73
C PRO A 64 -10.13 8.78 -10.13
N TYR A 65 -9.27 8.71 -11.15
CA TYR A 65 -9.68 8.57 -12.55
C TYR A 65 -10.59 7.35 -12.80
N LYS A 66 -10.34 6.20 -12.15
CA LYS A 66 -11.21 5.01 -12.27
C LYS A 66 -12.37 5.02 -11.29
N THR A 67 -12.13 5.46 -10.06
CA THR A 67 -13.08 5.26 -8.97
C THR A 67 -14.14 6.33 -8.82
N GLY A 68 -13.93 7.54 -9.34
CA GLY A 68 -14.78 8.66 -8.95
C GLY A 68 -14.44 9.27 -7.60
N PHE A 69 -13.51 8.67 -6.85
CA PHE A 69 -13.20 9.12 -5.50
C PHE A 69 -12.20 10.29 -5.54
N PRO A 70 -12.33 11.33 -4.70
CA PRO A 70 -11.49 12.52 -4.83
C PRO A 70 -10.00 12.36 -4.55
N VAL A 71 -9.60 11.26 -3.91
CA VAL A 71 -8.21 10.96 -3.53
C VAL A 71 -7.89 9.52 -3.89
N ALA A 72 -6.62 9.23 -4.20
CA ALA A 72 -6.24 7.84 -4.41
C ALA A 72 -6.25 7.08 -3.09
N GLN A 73 -6.73 5.84 -3.15
CA GLN A 73 -6.68 4.96 -2.00
C GLN A 73 -5.74 3.80 -2.31
N SER A 74 -4.70 3.67 -1.51
CA SER A 74 -3.72 2.61 -1.67
C SER A 74 -3.76 1.65 -0.49
N VAL A 75 -3.55 0.37 -0.76
CA VAL A 75 -3.48 -0.68 0.25
C VAL A 75 -2.38 -1.67 -0.07
N GLY A 76 -1.56 -1.96 0.93
CA GLY A 76 -0.55 -3.00 0.87
C GLY A 76 -1.15 -4.38 1.11
N VAL A 77 -0.84 -5.33 0.26
CA VAL A 77 -1.31 -6.73 0.32
C VAL A 77 -0.11 -7.65 0.05
N GLY A 78 -0.09 -8.81 0.68
CA GLY A 78 0.95 -9.82 0.46
C GLY A 78 2.10 -9.73 1.46
N LYS A 79 3.20 -10.42 1.15
CA LYS A 79 4.39 -10.48 2.00
C LYS A 79 5.39 -9.41 1.58
N ASN A 80 6.16 -8.89 2.53
CA ASN A 80 7.30 -8.05 2.21
C ASN A 80 8.34 -8.85 1.42
N THR A 81 8.72 -8.34 0.26
CA THR A 81 9.71 -9.00 -0.61
C THR A 81 10.76 -8.01 -1.10
N TYR A 82 11.94 -8.55 -1.39
CA TYR A 82 13.03 -7.84 -2.04
C TYR A 82 13.04 -8.10 -3.56
N ASN A 83 12.34 -9.14 -4.02
CA ASN A 83 12.33 -9.58 -5.40
C ASN A 83 11.18 -8.92 -6.18
N PRO A 84 11.46 -8.13 -7.22
CA PRO A 84 10.46 -7.56 -8.13
C PRO A 84 9.45 -8.55 -8.68
N GLN A 85 9.89 -9.78 -8.99
CA GLN A 85 9.04 -10.78 -9.62
C GLN A 85 7.92 -11.24 -8.70
N ASP A 86 8.15 -11.29 -7.40
CA ASP A 86 7.15 -11.71 -6.42
C ASP A 86 5.92 -10.79 -6.45
N TYR A 87 6.09 -9.48 -6.73
CA TYR A 87 4.95 -8.56 -6.88
C TYR A 87 4.07 -8.91 -8.08
N LYS A 88 4.69 -9.29 -9.20
CA LYS A 88 3.98 -9.71 -10.42
C LYS A 88 3.26 -11.02 -10.19
N ASP A 89 3.92 -11.97 -9.52
CA ASP A 89 3.36 -13.29 -9.23
C ASP A 89 2.17 -13.19 -8.25
N GLU A 90 2.28 -12.38 -7.20
CA GLU A 90 1.17 -12.11 -6.27
C GLU A 90 -0.01 -11.42 -6.96
N TRP A 91 0.26 -10.47 -7.87
CA TRP A 91 -0.78 -9.84 -8.66
C TRP A 91 -1.49 -10.82 -9.59
N GLU A 92 -0.73 -11.61 -10.35
CA GLU A 92 -1.28 -12.62 -11.26
C GLU A 92 -2.10 -13.67 -10.51
N PHE A 93 -1.66 -14.05 -9.31
CA PHE A 93 -2.43 -14.91 -8.42
C PHE A 93 -3.80 -14.32 -8.09
N ILE A 94 -3.85 -13.06 -7.66
CA ILE A 94 -5.10 -12.37 -7.32
C ILE A 94 -5.97 -12.17 -8.56
N ARG A 95 -5.38 -11.77 -9.69
CA ARG A 95 -6.08 -11.57 -10.97
C ARG A 95 -6.76 -12.84 -11.45
N ARG A 96 -6.02 -13.94 -11.55
CA ARG A 96 -6.56 -15.26 -11.92
C ARG A 96 -7.62 -15.73 -10.92
N TYR A 97 -7.46 -15.44 -9.63
CA TYR A 97 -8.50 -15.76 -8.65
C TYR A 97 -9.79 -14.98 -8.90
N MET A 98 -9.69 -13.71 -9.25
CA MET A 98 -10.84 -12.84 -9.50
C MET A 98 -11.50 -13.10 -10.86
N GLU A 99 -10.77 -13.61 -11.85
CA GLU A 99 -11.26 -13.88 -13.19
C GLU A 99 -11.66 -15.35 -13.34
N ASP A 100 -10.69 -16.25 -13.28
CA ASP A 100 -10.86 -17.68 -13.57
C ASP A 100 -11.33 -18.48 -12.34
N GLY A 101 -10.98 -18.02 -11.14
CA GLY A 101 -11.33 -18.67 -9.87
C GLY A 101 -10.21 -19.55 -9.30
N PRO A 102 -10.50 -20.27 -8.19
CA PRO A 102 -9.47 -20.93 -7.38
C PRO A 102 -8.93 -22.26 -7.95
N GLN A 103 -9.56 -22.82 -8.99
CA GLN A 103 -9.30 -24.20 -9.42
C GLN A 103 -7.88 -24.43 -9.94
N ASN A 104 -7.31 -23.45 -10.63
CA ASN A 104 -5.99 -23.54 -11.27
C ASN A 104 -4.89 -22.78 -10.50
N LEU A 105 -5.15 -22.42 -9.24
CA LEU A 105 -4.25 -21.59 -8.46
C LEU A 105 -3.50 -22.41 -7.42
N PRO A 106 -2.23 -22.06 -7.14
CA PRO A 106 -1.51 -22.67 -6.03
C PRO A 106 -2.23 -22.39 -4.71
N LYS A 107 -2.05 -23.27 -3.73
CA LYS A 107 -2.66 -23.07 -2.41
C LYS A 107 -2.10 -21.78 -1.78
N PRO A 108 -2.94 -20.79 -1.40
CA PRO A 108 -2.45 -19.57 -0.80
C PRO A 108 -1.83 -19.87 0.58
N ARG A 109 -0.87 -19.03 0.97
CA ARG A 109 -0.32 -19.06 2.33
C ARG A 109 -1.40 -18.65 3.31
N LEU A 110 -1.62 -19.48 4.32
CA LEU A 110 -2.54 -19.18 5.41
C LEU A 110 -1.72 -18.65 6.58
N SER A 111 -1.93 -17.37 6.92
CA SER A 111 -1.38 -16.81 8.14
C SER A 111 -2.22 -17.27 9.33
N THR A 112 -1.56 -17.67 10.41
CA THR A 112 -2.23 -18.10 11.64
C THR A 112 -2.96 -16.91 12.26
N HIS A 113 -4.18 -17.15 12.75
CA HIS A 113 -5.00 -16.12 13.38
C HIS A 113 -4.65 -15.85 14.85
N LEU A 114 -3.71 -16.61 15.41
CA LEU A 114 -3.34 -16.57 16.82
C LEU A 114 -2.09 -15.70 16.99
N PRO A 115 -2.04 -14.85 18.04
CA PRO A 115 -0.84 -14.11 18.36
C PRO A 115 0.25 -15.12 18.74
N MET A 116 1.36 -15.12 18.01
CA MET A 116 2.46 -16.04 18.26
C MET A 116 3.68 -15.25 18.76
N PRO A 117 4.32 -15.66 19.86
CA PRO A 117 5.37 -14.88 20.51
C PRO A 117 6.58 -14.59 19.60
N PHE A 118 6.78 -15.41 18.56
CA PHE A 118 7.90 -15.28 17.63
C PHE A 118 7.51 -14.80 16.23
N HIS A 119 6.26 -14.39 15.99
CA HIS A 119 5.80 -13.96 14.66
C HIS A 119 6.54 -12.71 14.16
N GLY A 120 6.85 -11.77 15.07
CA GLY A 120 7.61 -10.56 14.74
C GLY A 120 9.08 -10.83 14.37
N VAL A 121 9.62 -12.01 14.67
CA VAL A 121 11.03 -12.35 14.41
C VAL A 121 11.35 -12.34 12.92
N GLU A 122 10.48 -12.89 12.08
CA GLU A 122 10.69 -12.98 10.62
C GLU A 122 10.84 -11.59 9.99
N GLY A 123 10.01 -10.63 10.40
CA GLY A 123 10.03 -9.26 9.90
C GLY A 123 11.31 -8.50 10.24
N HIS A 124 11.96 -8.83 11.36
CA HIS A 124 13.21 -8.19 11.80
C HIS A 124 14.47 -8.91 11.29
N ILE A 125 14.41 -10.23 11.07
CA ILE A 125 15.55 -11.01 10.55
C ILE A 125 15.70 -10.87 9.03
N SER A 126 14.59 -10.80 8.28
CA SER A 126 14.64 -10.73 6.80
C SER A 126 15.53 -9.58 6.27
N PRO A 127 15.44 -8.34 6.80
CA PRO A 127 16.36 -7.26 6.44
C PRO A 127 17.82 -7.52 6.78
N MET A 128 18.08 -8.25 7.87
CA MET A 128 19.44 -8.58 8.28
C MET A 128 20.08 -9.57 7.32
N ILE A 129 19.35 -10.62 6.94
CA ILE A 129 19.81 -11.58 5.94
C ILE A 129 20.06 -10.87 4.61
N HIS A 130 19.16 -9.97 4.21
CA HIS A 130 19.34 -9.19 2.98
C HIS A 130 20.58 -8.29 3.04
N LEU A 131 20.77 -7.56 4.14
CA LEU A 131 21.94 -6.69 4.34
C LEU A 131 23.24 -7.49 4.34
N ALA A 132 23.29 -8.63 5.05
CA ALA A 132 24.47 -9.49 5.12
C ALA A 132 24.85 -10.09 3.75
N LYS A 133 23.85 -10.42 2.92
CA LYS A 133 24.08 -10.91 1.54
C LYS A 133 24.62 -9.83 0.61
N ASN A 134 24.18 -8.59 0.77
CA ASN A 134 24.52 -7.51 -0.15
C ASN A 134 25.76 -6.69 0.27
N ASN A 135 26.07 -6.65 1.58
CA ASN A 135 27.21 -5.93 2.14
C ASN A 135 27.93 -6.80 3.18
N PRO A 136 28.90 -7.64 2.78
CA PRO A 136 29.52 -8.64 3.65
C PRO A 136 30.59 -8.07 4.61
N SER A 137 30.48 -6.80 5.02
CA SER A 137 31.43 -6.21 5.96
C SER A 137 31.26 -6.87 7.33
N VAL A 138 32.18 -7.79 7.65
CA VAL A 138 32.19 -8.55 8.91
C VAL A 138 32.20 -7.62 10.12
N ILE A 139 32.93 -6.49 10.03
CA ILE A 139 33.01 -5.49 11.11
C ILE A 139 31.64 -4.84 11.35
N MET A 140 30.92 -4.47 10.29
CA MET A 140 29.57 -3.88 10.43
C MET A 140 28.59 -4.88 11.05
N ILE A 141 28.62 -6.14 10.60
CA ILE A 141 27.75 -7.20 11.13
C ILE A 141 28.06 -7.43 12.63
N LEU A 142 29.34 -7.53 13.00
CA LEU A 142 29.76 -7.71 14.40
C LEU A 142 29.30 -6.57 15.31
N MET A 143 29.39 -5.31 14.83
CA MET A 143 28.93 -4.13 15.58
C MET A 143 27.40 -4.12 15.79
N LEU A 144 26.65 -4.71 14.86
CA LEU A 144 25.18 -4.75 14.90
C LEU A 144 24.63 -5.83 15.84
N ILE A 145 25.32 -6.96 16.00
CA ILE A 145 24.90 -8.10 16.86
C ILE A 145 24.47 -7.67 18.28
N PRO A 146 25.28 -6.93 19.07
CA PRO A 146 24.88 -6.57 20.44
C PRO A 146 23.65 -5.66 20.50
N VAL A 147 23.50 -4.76 19.53
CA VAL A 147 22.31 -3.90 19.41
C VAL A 147 21.07 -4.75 19.16
N PHE A 148 21.17 -5.75 18.28
CA PHE A 148 20.05 -6.64 17.96
C PHE A 148 19.72 -7.62 19.08
N LEU A 149 20.70 -8.13 19.83
CA LEU A 149 20.43 -9.02 20.98
C LEU A 149 19.58 -8.34 22.05
N ILE A 150 19.67 -7.02 22.20
CA ILE A 150 18.87 -6.24 23.14
C ILE A 150 17.55 -5.79 22.50
N LEU A 151 17.59 -5.28 21.27
CA LEU A 151 16.41 -4.72 20.60
C LEU A 151 15.43 -5.78 20.10
N LEU A 152 15.91 -6.90 19.57
CA LEU A 152 15.06 -7.97 19.03
C LEU A 152 14.08 -8.53 20.08
N PRO A 153 14.47 -8.90 21.32
CA PRO A 153 13.51 -9.36 22.32
C PRO A 153 12.52 -8.27 22.72
N PHE A 154 12.95 -7.00 22.79
CA PHE A 154 12.05 -5.89 23.09
C PHE A 154 11.02 -5.67 21.97
N TYR A 155 11.46 -5.67 20.71
CA TYR A 155 10.58 -5.52 19.55
C TYR A 155 9.64 -6.71 19.37
N THR A 156 10.12 -7.93 19.55
CA THR A 156 9.29 -9.14 19.46
C THR A 156 8.25 -9.20 20.57
N MET A 157 8.62 -8.83 21.80
CA MET A 157 7.67 -8.73 22.91
C MET A 157 6.64 -7.62 22.66
N GLY A 158 7.07 -6.43 22.23
CA GLY A 158 6.15 -5.35 21.86
C GLY A 158 5.24 -5.73 20.68
N TYR A 159 5.76 -6.49 19.71
CA TYR A 159 4.98 -7.04 18.62
C TYR A 159 3.92 -8.00 19.15
N PHE A 160 4.30 -8.97 19.98
CA PHE A 160 3.39 -9.96 20.56
C PHE A 160 2.31 -9.31 21.43
N ILE A 161 2.67 -8.40 22.33
CA ILE A 161 1.71 -7.64 23.16
C ILE A 161 0.72 -6.90 22.27
N SER A 162 1.20 -6.26 21.21
CA SER A 162 0.32 -5.56 20.29
C SER A 162 -0.59 -6.52 19.50
N GLU A 163 -0.16 -7.73 19.14
CA GLU A 163 -1.08 -8.74 18.58
C GLU A 163 -2.14 -9.20 19.59
N CYS A 164 -1.77 -9.38 20.87
CA CYS A 164 -2.71 -9.73 21.94
C CYS A 164 -3.74 -8.63 22.20
N LEU A 165 -3.33 -7.36 22.14
CA LEU A 165 -4.22 -6.22 22.32
C LEU A 165 -5.04 -5.90 21.07
N CYS A 166 -4.58 -6.32 19.88
CA CYS A 166 -5.26 -6.04 18.61
C CYS A 166 -6.27 -7.11 18.23
N TRP A 167 -7.54 -6.82 18.47
CA TRP A 167 -8.62 -7.69 18.03
C TRP A 167 -8.69 -7.77 16.51
N GLN A 168 -8.88 -8.97 15.97
CA GLN A 168 -9.05 -9.14 14.53
C GLN A 168 -10.39 -8.57 14.08
N PRO A 169 -10.36 -7.56 13.21
CA PRO A 169 -11.58 -6.84 12.86
C PRO A 169 -12.48 -7.72 11.97
N ARG A 170 -13.76 -7.85 12.36
CA ARG A 170 -14.73 -8.75 11.73
C ARG A 170 -15.49 -8.07 10.60
N TRP A 171 -15.66 -8.76 9.47
CA TRP A 171 -16.46 -8.24 8.36
C TRP A 171 -17.96 -8.11 8.69
N PRO A 172 -18.61 -7.01 8.27
CA PRO A 172 -20.06 -6.86 8.34
C PRO A 172 -20.84 -8.04 7.74
N LYS A 173 -22.05 -8.28 8.24
CA LYS A 173 -22.89 -9.42 7.78
C LYS A 173 -23.12 -9.39 6.26
N VAL A 174 -23.34 -8.20 5.69
CA VAL A 174 -23.56 -8.00 4.25
C VAL A 174 -22.37 -8.50 3.43
N ILE A 175 -21.14 -8.05 3.76
CA ILE A 175 -19.91 -8.48 3.09
C ILE A 175 -19.65 -9.98 3.28
N ARG A 176 -19.90 -10.54 4.47
CA ARG A 176 -19.75 -11.99 4.71
C ARG A 176 -20.67 -12.84 3.84
N GLN A 177 -21.84 -12.32 3.53
CA GLN A 177 -22.86 -13.04 2.77
C GLN A 177 -22.75 -12.84 1.26
N ALA A 178 -22.22 -11.69 0.81
CA ALA A 178 -22.08 -11.32 -0.60
C ALA A 178 -21.24 -12.31 -1.44
N GLY A 179 -20.34 -13.08 -0.82
CA GLY A 179 -19.48 -14.05 -1.51
C GLY A 179 -19.87 -15.51 -1.36
N LYS A 180 -21.06 -15.83 -0.81
CA LYS A 180 -21.48 -17.23 -0.64
C LYS A 180 -22.19 -17.72 -1.93
N PRO A 181 -21.71 -18.79 -2.59
CA PRO A 181 -22.38 -19.34 -3.76
C PRO A 181 -23.78 -19.87 -3.37
N GLY A 182 -24.78 -19.64 -4.23
CA GLY A 182 -26.11 -20.24 -4.09
C GLY A 182 -27.18 -19.42 -3.36
N LYS A 183 -27.02 -18.09 -3.18
CA LYS A 183 -28.12 -17.21 -2.72
C LYS A 183 -28.31 -16.00 -3.63
N PRO A 184 -28.94 -16.17 -4.82
CA PRO A 184 -29.32 -15.05 -5.67
C PRO A 184 -30.27 -14.11 -4.89
N GLY A 185 -30.04 -12.79 -4.97
CA GLY A 185 -30.92 -11.78 -4.37
C GLY A 185 -30.45 -11.11 -3.07
N LYS A 186 -29.20 -11.32 -2.63
CA LYS A 186 -28.64 -10.54 -1.50
C LYS A 186 -28.15 -9.17 -1.95
N PRO A 187 -28.31 -8.12 -1.13
CA PRO A 187 -27.89 -6.77 -1.49
C PRO A 187 -26.38 -6.73 -1.72
N LEU A 188 -25.98 -6.29 -2.91
CA LEU A 188 -24.60 -5.97 -3.24
C LEU A 188 -24.13 -4.85 -2.30
N PRO A 189 -22.97 -4.99 -1.62
CA PRO A 189 -22.41 -3.89 -0.85
C PRO A 189 -22.26 -2.65 -1.73
N LYS A 190 -22.81 -1.53 -1.27
CA LYS A 190 -22.68 -0.22 -1.93
C LYS A 190 -21.19 0.15 -2.02
N GLU A 191 -20.78 0.69 -3.17
CA GLU A 191 -19.46 1.29 -3.33
C GLU A 191 -19.25 2.46 -2.38
N THR A 192 -18.01 2.63 -1.95
CA THR A 192 -17.65 3.74 -1.06
C THR A 192 -17.62 5.04 -1.83
N THR A 193 -18.37 5.99 -1.32
CA THR A 193 -18.57 7.33 -1.87
C THR A 193 -18.15 8.37 -0.83
N LEU A 194 -17.94 9.61 -1.27
CA LEU A 194 -17.52 10.69 -0.37
C LEU A 194 -18.53 10.92 0.77
N SER A 195 -19.82 10.70 0.53
CA SER A 195 -20.88 10.86 1.53
C SER A 195 -20.81 9.88 2.70
N ASP A 196 -20.03 8.79 2.58
CA ASP A 196 -19.86 7.82 3.67
C ASP A 196 -18.88 8.32 4.77
N TYR A 197 -18.26 9.49 4.58
CA TYR A 197 -17.32 10.09 5.52
C TYR A 197 -17.97 11.17 6.40
N PRO A 198 -17.43 11.46 7.60
CA PRO A 198 -17.86 12.62 8.38
C PRO A 198 -17.67 13.95 7.61
N PRO A 199 -18.53 14.97 7.78
CA PRO A 199 -18.48 16.21 7.00
C PRO A 199 -17.13 16.94 7.02
N GLU A 200 -16.45 16.93 8.17
CA GLU A 200 -15.11 17.50 8.32
C GLU A 200 -14.08 16.78 7.45
N VAL A 201 -14.13 15.45 7.42
CA VAL A 201 -13.22 14.61 6.62
C VAL A 201 -13.55 14.75 5.13
N GLN A 202 -14.83 14.88 4.76
CA GLN A 202 -15.23 15.15 3.38
C GLN A 202 -14.59 16.44 2.85
N LYS A 203 -14.65 17.51 3.65
CA LYS A 203 -14.04 18.79 3.30
C LYS A 203 -12.52 18.67 3.13
N ALA A 204 -11.84 18.01 4.08
CA ALA A 204 -10.40 17.79 4.01
C ALA A 204 -9.99 16.96 2.77
N ILE A 205 -10.77 15.93 2.42
CA ILE A 205 -10.56 15.12 1.22
C ILE A 205 -10.69 15.97 -0.05
N LEU A 206 -11.70 16.83 -0.13
CA LEU A 206 -11.91 17.72 -1.28
C LEU A 206 -10.81 18.78 -1.38
N ASP A 207 -10.39 19.36 -0.26
CA ASP A 207 -9.31 20.35 -0.22
C ASP A 207 -7.98 19.77 -0.72
N ASN A 208 -7.68 18.50 -0.39
CA ASN A 208 -6.46 17.81 -0.81
C ASN A 208 -6.58 17.10 -2.18
N SER A 209 -7.76 17.09 -2.80
CA SER A 209 -8.00 16.32 -4.03
C SER A 209 -7.12 16.71 -5.21
N GLN A 210 -6.57 17.93 -5.21
CA GLN A 210 -5.66 18.41 -6.24
C GLN A 210 -4.30 17.73 -6.23
N GLU A 211 -3.88 17.17 -5.10
CA GLU A 211 -2.59 16.48 -4.97
C GLU A 211 -2.60 15.11 -5.68
N TRP A 212 -3.78 14.61 -6.00
CA TRP A 212 -4.00 13.28 -6.58
C TRP A 212 -4.45 13.33 -8.05
N GLY A 213 -4.48 14.53 -8.66
CA GLY A 213 -4.75 14.67 -10.09
C GLY A 213 -3.51 14.33 -10.91
N VAL A 214 -3.71 13.64 -12.03
CA VAL A 214 -2.66 13.47 -13.04
C VAL A 214 -2.51 14.78 -13.79
N ILE A 215 -1.27 15.20 -14.03
CA ILE A 215 -0.95 16.31 -14.91
C ILE A 215 -0.76 15.74 -16.30
N ASP A 216 -1.38 16.36 -17.29
CA ASP A 216 -1.17 16.03 -18.69
C ASP A 216 0.21 16.53 -19.13
N ASP A 217 1.01 15.64 -19.71
CA ASP A 217 2.39 15.94 -20.13
C ASP A 217 2.44 16.94 -21.29
N GLU A 218 1.41 16.99 -22.14
CA GLU A 218 1.36 17.88 -23.30
C GLU A 218 0.94 19.31 -22.90
N THR A 219 -0.09 19.43 -22.07
CA THR A 219 -0.66 20.72 -21.67
C THR A 219 -0.06 21.26 -20.37
N GLY A 220 0.55 20.41 -19.55
CA GLY A 220 1.02 20.75 -18.20
C GLY A 220 -0.12 21.07 -17.23
N GLU A 221 -1.38 20.85 -17.64
CA GLU A 221 -2.56 21.12 -16.83
C GLU A 221 -3.03 19.87 -16.09
N LEU A 222 -3.70 20.08 -14.96
CA LEU A 222 -4.26 18.99 -14.17
C LEU A 222 -5.48 18.41 -14.92
N ILE A 223 -5.45 17.12 -15.23
CA ILE A 223 -6.56 16.43 -15.89
C ILE A 223 -7.78 16.48 -14.97
N ASP A 224 -8.85 17.13 -15.43
CA ASP A 224 -10.15 17.09 -14.80
C ASP A 224 -10.91 15.83 -15.26
N TYR A 225 -11.17 14.94 -14.31
CA TYR A 225 -11.95 13.73 -14.57
C TYR A 225 -13.46 13.99 -14.60
N GLY A 226 -13.92 15.23 -14.39
CA GLY A 226 -15.32 15.65 -14.45
C GLY A 226 -16.19 15.17 -13.28
N GLN A 227 -15.59 14.54 -12.26
CA GLN A 227 -16.31 13.84 -11.20
C GLN A 227 -16.63 14.75 -9.99
N PHE A 228 -15.84 15.81 -9.75
CA PHE A 228 -16.03 16.73 -8.64
C PHE A 228 -15.31 18.07 -8.89
N LYS A 229 -15.88 19.18 -8.39
CA LYS A 229 -15.22 20.49 -8.47
C LYS A 229 -14.01 20.51 -7.54
N ARG A 230 -12.82 20.47 -8.13
CA ARG A 230 -11.58 20.66 -7.39
C ARG A 230 -11.43 22.11 -6.93
N PRO A 231 -10.89 22.37 -5.72
CA PRO A 231 -10.44 23.70 -5.36
C PRO A 231 -9.45 24.22 -6.41
N LYS A 232 -9.25 25.54 -6.56
CA LYS A 232 -8.13 26.05 -7.36
C LYS A 232 -6.86 26.04 -6.50
N LYS A 233 -5.73 25.60 -7.07
CA LYS A 233 -4.47 25.53 -6.32
C LYS A 233 -4.04 26.97 -6.08
N LYS A 234 -4.08 27.43 -4.83
CA LYS A 234 -3.47 28.72 -4.50
C LYS A 234 -1.99 28.60 -4.86
N ALA A 235 -1.48 29.54 -5.65
CA ALA A 235 -0.09 29.52 -6.08
C ALA A 235 0.81 29.40 -4.83
N SER A 236 1.36 28.21 -4.63
CA SER A 236 2.33 27.97 -3.56
C SER A 236 3.51 28.88 -3.84
N ARG A 237 3.82 29.76 -2.88
CA ARG A 237 4.98 30.65 -2.90
C ARG A 237 6.20 29.78 -3.14
N LYS A 238 6.76 29.81 -4.37
CA LYS A 238 7.93 29.03 -4.80
C LYS A 238 8.95 29.01 -3.67
N ARG A 239 9.13 27.87 -3.02
CA ARG A 239 10.26 27.63 -2.11
C ARG A 239 11.48 27.70 -3.03
N LYS A 240 12.25 28.79 -2.97
CA LYS A 240 13.48 28.95 -3.75
C LYS A 240 14.44 27.82 -3.37
N THR A 241 14.44 26.74 -4.13
CA THR A 241 15.53 25.76 -4.12
C THR A 241 16.73 26.50 -4.69
N LYS A 242 17.67 26.85 -3.81
CA LYS A 242 18.95 27.45 -4.19
C LYS A 242 19.74 26.34 -4.90
N ALA A 243 19.56 26.20 -6.20
CA ALA A 243 20.45 25.42 -7.04
C ALA A 243 21.79 26.16 -7.07
N THR A 244 22.73 25.74 -6.23
CA THR A 244 24.12 26.15 -6.34
C THR A 244 24.65 25.53 -7.64
N LYS A 245 24.70 26.34 -8.70
CA LYS A 245 25.52 26.08 -9.88
C LYS A 245 26.95 25.91 -9.39
N GLN A 246 27.45 24.68 -9.33
CA GLN A 246 28.88 24.46 -9.28
C GLN A 246 29.41 24.76 -10.68
N ALA A 247 30.16 25.86 -10.76
CA ALA A 247 30.78 26.35 -11.97
C ALA A 247 31.73 25.29 -12.54
N GLU A 248 31.47 24.91 -13.78
CA GLU A 248 32.42 24.28 -14.68
C GLU A 248 33.62 25.24 -14.82
N LYS A 249 34.75 24.90 -14.18
CA LYS A 249 36.03 25.57 -14.45
C LYS A 249 36.65 24.90 -15.68
N PRO A 250 36.99 25.65 -16.74
CA PRO A 250 37.68 25.08 -17.89
C PRO A 250 39.12 24.72 -17.49
N ILE A 251 39.50 23.47 -17.77
CA ILE A 251 40.88 22.98 -17.67
C ILE A 251 41.67 23.68 -18.78
N LYS A 252 42.65 24.50 -18.39
CA LYS A 252 43.67 25.00 -19.32
C LYS A 252 44.59 23.86 -19.68
N GLU A 253 44.65 23.57 -20.97
CA GLU A 253 45.64 22.75 -21.64
C GLU A 253 46.97 23.52 -21.61
N ASN A 254 47.94 23.04 -20.83
CA ASN A 254 49.34 23.46 -20.97
C ASN A 254 50.07 22.32 -21.67
N SER A 255 50.35 22.54 -22.95
CA SER A 255 51.40 21.85 -23.69
C SER A 255 52.75 22.46 -23.31
N GLU A 256 53.65 21.66 -22.76
CA GLU A 256 55.10 21.87 -22.82
C GLU A 256 55.77 20.50 -22.66
N ASP A 257 56.74 20.28 -23.56
CA ASP A 257 57.58 19.11 -23.86
C ASP A 257 57.00 17.95 -24.70
#